data_AF-A0A7Y3GLP0-F1
#
_entry.id   AF-A0A7Y3GLP0-F1
#
_cell.length_a   1.000
_cell.length_b   1.000
_cell.length_c   1.000
_cell.angle_alpha   90.00
_cell.angle_beta   90.00
_cell.angle_gamma   90.00
#
_symmetry.space_group_name_H-M   'P 1'
#
loop_
_entity.id
_entity.type
_entity.pdbx_description
1 polymer ?
#
loop_
_entity_poly.entity_id
_entity_poly.type
_entity_poly.pdbx_seq_one_letter_code
_entity_poly.pdbx_strand_id
1 'polypeptide(L)'
;VFAPLMWLIGVQNEDIMLMGQLLGIKLAASEFVGYIQLADLKNVANAGHLTYNKSVIMATYMLCGFANFASIGIQIGGIGSLAPGQRKVLSEFGMKAVLGGTLASLLGATIAGMILG
;
A
#
# COMPACT_ATOMS: atom_id res chain seq x y z
N VAL A 1 -12.05 -0.60 -7.23
CA VAL A 1 -11.77 0.81 -6.88
C VAL A 1 -10.37 1.24 -7.31
N PHE A 2 -9.29 0.62 -6.81
CA PHE A 2 -7.92 1.09 -7.07
C PHE A 2 -7.29 0.61 -8.40
N ALA A 3 -8.00 -0.18 -9.22
CA ALA A 3 -7.50 -0.67 -10.51
C ALA A 3 -6.96 0.44 -11.44
N PRO A 4 -7.63 1.60 -11.63
CA PRO A 4 -7.09 2.66 -12.49
C PRO A 4 -5.74 3.21 -12.01
N LEU A 5 -5.50 3.20 -10.69
CA LEU A 5 -4.23 3.63 -10.11
C LEU A 5 -3.13 2.60 -10.35
N MET A 6 -3.45 1.31 -10.34
CA MET A 6 -2.49 0.24 -10.65
C MET A 6 -2.05 0.30 -12.11
N TRP A 7 -2.99 0.54 -13.02
CA TRP A 7 -2.69 0.83 -14.42
C TRP A 7 -1.71 2.01 -14.55
N LEU A 8 -1.99 3.11 -13.85
CA LEU A 8 -1.17 4.33 -13.90
C LEU A 8 0.29 4.12 -13.46
N ILE A 9 0.53 3.26 -12.46
CA ILE A 9 1.88 2.99 -11.96
C ILE A 9 2.63 1.89 -12.76
N GLY A 10 2.06 1.42 -13.88
CA GLY A 10 2.71 0.49 -14.80
C GLY A 10 2.52 -0.99 -14.47
N VAL A 11 1.44 -1.35 -13.76
CA VAL A 11 1.04 -2.76 -13.59
C VAL A 11 0.44 -3.29 -14.88
N GLN A 12 0.80 -4.52 -15.22
CA GLN A 12 0.35 -5.21 -16.41
C GLN A 12 -1.13 -5.64 -16.29
N ASN A 13 -1.88 -5.61 -17.40
CA ASN A 13 -3.35 -5.63 -17.41
C ASN A 13 -3.99 -6.78 -16.61
N GLU A 14 -3.39 -7.96 -16.69
CA GLU A 14 -3.84 -9.19 -16.04
C GLU A 14 -3.80 -9.09 -14.51
N ASP A 15 -2.87 -8.28 -13.98
CA ASP A 15 -2.61 -8.16 -12.54
C ASP A 15 -3.23 -6.91 -11.90
N ILE A 16 -3.75 -5.97 -12.70
CA ILE A 16 -4.29 -4.67 -12.25
C ILE A 16 -5.33 -4.83 -11.14
N MET A 17 -6.24 -5.78 -11.30
CA MET A 17 -7.34 -5.99 -10.35
C MET A 17 -6.83 -6.50 -9.00
N LEU A 18 -5.95 -7.49 -9.02
CA LEU A 18 -5.35 -8.08 -7.82
C LEU A 18 -4.43 -7.09 -7.10
N MET A 19 -3.62 -6.34 -7.84
CA MET A 19 -2.80 -5.26 -7.31
C MET A 19 -3.66 -4.17 -6.64
N GLY A 20 -4.81 -3.83 -7.25
CA GLY A 20 -5.73 -2.84 -6.69
C GLY A 20 -6.40 -3.34 -5.42
N GLN A 21 -6.69 -4.63 -5.32
CA GLN A 21 -7.17 -5.27 -4.10
C GLN A 21 -6.12 -5.20 -2.99
N LEU A 22 -4.84 -5.48 -3.28
CA LEU A 22 -3.76 -5.38 -2.29
C LEU A 22 -3.63 -3.95 -1.74
N LEU A 23 -3.70 -2.93 -2.59
CA LEU A 23 -3.71 -1.54 -2.12
C LEU A 23 -4.92 -1.24 -1.22
N GLY A 24 -6.10 -1.74 -1.59
CA GLY A 24 -7.31 -1.58 -0.80
C GLY A 24 -7.20 -2.23 0.58
N ILE A 25 -6.69 -3.46 0.64
CA ILE A 25 -6.43 -4.19 1.90
C ILE A 25 -5.44 -3.42 2.76
N LYS A 26 -4.34 -2.93 2.17
CA LYS A 26 -3.35 -2.12 2.89
C LYS A 26 -3.99 -0.89 3.53
N LEU A 27 -4.78 -0.13 2.78
CA LEU A 27 -5.38 1.12 3.25
C LEU A 27 -6.45 0.89 4.31
N ALA A 28 -7.30 -0.12 4.11
CA ALA A 28 -8.44 -0.41 4.97
C ALA A 28 -8.07 -1.19 6.25
N ALA A 29 -7.08 -2.09 6.15
CA ALA A 29 -6.62 -2.93 7.26
C ALA A 29 -5.17 -2.58 7.64
N SER A 30 -4.20 -3.21 6.99
CA SER A 30 -2.77 -2.93 7.18
C SER A 30 -1.93 -3.58 6.09
N GLU A 31 -0.69 -3.14 5.97
CA GLU A 31 0.33 -3.77 5.14
C GLU A 31 0.60 -5.22 5.53
N PHE A 32 0.46 -5.58 6.81
CA PHE A 32 0.66 -6.96 7.26
C PHE A 32 -0.38 -7.91 6.68
N VAL A 33 -1.66 -7.52 6.70
CA VAL A 33 -2.73 -8.29 6.04
C VAL A 33 -2.52 -8.31 4.52
N GLY A 34 -2.06 -7.19 3.95
CA GLY A 34 -1.65 -7.13 2.55
C GLY A 34 -0.54 -8.12 2.20
N TYR A 35 0.47 -8.29 3.05
CA TYR A 35 1.55 -9.24 2.83
C TYR A 35 1.10 -10.69 2.93
N ILE A 36 0.16 -11.02 3.82
CA ILE A 36 -0.45 -12.35 3.87
C ILE A 36 -1.15 -12.64 2.53
N GLN A 37 -1.97 -11.71 2.05
CA GLN A 37 -2.65 -11.88 0.76
C GLN A 37 -1.65 -11.97 -0.41
N LEU A 38 -0.57 -11.20 -0.39
CA LEU A 38 0.48 -11.27 -1.42
C LEU A 38 1.20 -12.63 -1.40
N ALA A 39 1.39 -13.24 -0.23
CA ALA A 39 1.98 -14.58 -0.14
C ALA A 39 1.13 -15.61 -0.89
N ASP A 40 -0.20 -15.52 -0.76
CA ASP A 40 -1.12 -16.37 -1.52
C ASP A 40 -1.09 -16.05 -3.02
N LEU A 41 -1.12 -14.76 -3.38
CA LEU A 41 -1.13 -14.33 -4.78
C LEU A 41 0.18 -14.62 -5.52
N LYS A 42 1.30 -14.82 -4.80
CA LYS A 42 2.58 -15.24 -5.40
C LYS A 42 2.59 -16.74 -5.77
N ASN A 43 1.73 -17.55 -5.16
CA ASN A 43 1.71 -18.98 -5.40
C ASN A 43 0.94 -19.31 -6.69
N VAL A 44 1.67 -19.73 -7.73
CA VAL A 44 1.12 -20.09 -9.06
C VAL A 44 0.15 -21.27 -9.04
N ALA A 45 0.12 -22.06 -7.96
CA ALA A 45 -0.87 -23.11 -7.78
C ALA A 45 -2.28 -22.57 -7.45
N ASN A 46 -2.38 -21.30 -7.03
CA ASN A 46 -3.65 -20.67 -6.71
C ASN A 46 -4.36 -20.16 -7.96
N ALA A 47 -5.68 -20.36 -8.02
CA ALA A 47 -6.52 -19.90 -9.14
C ALA A 47 -6.47 -18.38 -9.34
N GLY A 48 -6.35 -17.61 -8.25
CA GLY A 48 -6.04 -16.18 -8.29
C GLY A 48 -4.59 -15.97 -7.88
N HIS A 49 -3.69 -15.84 -8.84
CA HIS A 49 -2.28 -15.49 -8.63
C HIS A 49 -1.90 -14.31 -9.51
N LEU A 50 -0.82 -13.62 -9.14
CA LEU A 50 -0.20 -12.61 -9.98
C LEU A 50 0.52 -13.30 -11.13
N THR A 51 0.18 -12.92 -12.35
CA THR A 51 0.69 -13.46 -13.61
C THR A 51 2.17 -13.13 -13.79
N TYR A 52 2.57 -11.91 -13.39
CA TYR A 52 3.92 -11.41 -13.62
C TYR A 52 4.72 -11.30 -12.32
N ASN A 53 5.95 -11.84 -12.32
CA ASN A 53 6.87 -11.68 -11.19
C ASN A 53 7.20 -10.20 -10.91
N LYS A 54 7.18 -9.35 -11.95
CA LYS A 54 7.27 -7.89 -11.81
C LYS A 54 6.19 -7.35 -10.87
N SER A 55 4.94 -7.82 -11.00
CA SER A 55 3.83 -7.41 -10.13
C SER A 55 4.05 -7.82 -8.68
N VAL A 56 4.63 -8.99 -8.42
CA VAL A 56 5.00 -9.43 -7.06
C VAL A 56 6.02 -8.49 -6.43
N ILE A 57 7.04 -8.09 -7.20
CA ILE A 57 8.06 -7.14 -6.72
C ILE A 57 7.44 -5.76 -6.50
N MET A 58 6.66 -5.25 -7.46
CA MET A 58 5.95 -3.97 -7.31
C MET A 58 4.99 -3.98 -6.11
N ALA A 59 4.26 -5.07 -5.88
CA ALA A 59 3.41 -5.25 -4.71
C ALA A 59 4.20 -5.16 -3.40
N THR A 60 5.40 -5.74 -3.37
CA THR A 60 6.29 -5.68 -2.20
C THR A 60 6.66 -4.23 -1.85
N TYR A 61 7.04 -3.43 -2.85
CA TYR A 61 7.31 -1.99 -2.64
C TYR A 61 6.05 -1.20 -2.28
N MET A 62 4.93 -1.49 -2.95
CA MET A 62 3.65 -0.84 -2.66
C MET A 62 3.18 -1.12 -1.23
N LEU A 63 3.39 -2.34 -0.72
CA LEU A 63 3.00 -2.73 0.63
C LEU A 63 3.98 -2.20 1.67
N CYS A 64 5.26 -2.00 1.34
CA CYS A 64 6.27 -1.45 2.23
C CYS A 64 5.92 -0.02 2.71
N GLY A 65 5.33 0.06 3.91
CA GLY A 65 5.02 1.31 4.60
C GLY A 65 3.69 1.25 5.34
N PHE A 66 3.63 1.88 6.51
CA PHE A 66 2.47 1.86 7.43
C PHE A 66 1.39 2.87 7.07
N ALA A 67 1.24 3.24 5.80
CA ALA A 67 0.21 4.18 5.36
C ALA A 67 -1.15 3.47 5.27
N ASN A 68 -1.90 3.50 6.38
CA ASN A 68 -3.23 2.91 6.52
C ASN A 68 -4.06 3.72 7.54
N PHE A 69 -5.36 3.44 7.65
CA PHE A 69 -6.26 4.21 8.52
C PHE A 69 -5.90 4.08 10.02
N ALA A 70 -5.52 2.89 10.47
CA ALA A 70 -5.18 2.63 11.87
C ALA A 70 -3.92 3.40 12.31
N SER A 71 -2.96 3.59 11.41
CA SER A 71 -1.73 4.33 11.67
C SER A 71 -1.95 5.80 12.05
N ILE A 72 -3.08 6.41 11.68
CA ILE A 72 -3.44 7.76 12.15
C ILE A 72 -3.55 7.74 13.68
N GLY A 73 -4.28 6.77 14.24
CA GLY A 73 -4.45 6.62 15.68
C GLY A 73 -3.13 6.32 16.39
N ILE A 74 -2.29 5.47 15.80
CA ILE A 74 -0.94 5.15 16.31
C ILE A 74 -0.10 6.43 16.40
N GLN A 75 -0.07 7.26 15.36
CA GLN A 75 0.71 8.49 15.35
C GLN A 75 0.15 9.55 16.33
N ILE A 76 -1.16 9.67 16.45
CA ILE A 76 -1.79 10.56 17.45
C ILE A 76 -1.44 10.09 18.88
N GLY A 77 -1.51 8.80 19.15
CA GLY A 77 -1.16 8.24 20.46
C GLY A 77 0.33 8.38 20.78
N GLY A 78 1.20 7.99 19.85
CA GLY A 78 2.65 8.04 20.01
C GLY A 78 3.17 9.47 20.10
N ILE A 79 3.00 10.28 19.05
CA ILE A 79 3.50 11.66 19.03
C ILE A 79 2.73 12.52 20.05
N GLY A 80 1.43 12.31 20.21
CA GLY A 80 0.63 13.04 21.19
C GLY A 80 0.90 12.68 22.65
N SER A 81 1.70 11.66 22.94
CA SER A 81 2.26 11.43 24.28
C SER A 81 3.52 12.26 24.53
N LEU A 82 4.33 12.49 23.49
CA LEU A 82 5.54 13.31 23.51
C LEU A 82 5.24 14.82 23.40
N ALA A 83 4.19 15.18 22.66
CA ALA A 83 3.75 16.56 22.43
C ALA A 83 2.22 16.68 22.61
N PRO A 84 1.70 16.73 23.86
CA PRO A 84 0.26 16.69 24.13
C PRO A 84 -0.57 17.78 23.42
N GLY A 85 -0.01 18.98 23.24
CA GLY A 85 -0.66 20.08 22.53
C GLY A 85 -0.84 19.87 21.02
N GLN A 86 -0.19 18.86 20.43
CA GLN A 86 -0.20 18.61 18.99
C GLN A 86 -1.27 17.61 18.53
N ARG A 87 -2.02 16.98 19.45
CA ARG A 87 -3.02 15.95 19.08
C ARG A 87 -4.05 16.43 18.07
N LYS A 88 -4.53 17.68 18.22
CA LYS A 88 -5.48 18.30 17.27
C LYS A 88 -4.86 18.41 15.88
N VAL A 89 -3.66 18.98 15.78
CA VAL A 89 -2.91 19.13 14.53
C VAL A 89 -2.70 17.75 13.87
N LEU A 90 -2.24 16.76 14.62
CA LEU A 90 -2.03 15.40 14.12
C LEU A 90 -3.33 14.78 13.56
N SER A 91 -4.46 14.98 14.24
CA SER A 91 -5.76 14.50 13.75
C SER A 91 -6.20 15.19 12.46
N GLU A 92 -5.98 16.50 12.33
CA GLU A 92 -6.33 17.29 11.14
C GLU A 92 -5.47 16.88 9.93
N PHE A 93 -4.21 16.49 10.15
CA PHE A 93 -3.31 16.02 9.11
C PHE A 93 -3.40 14.51 8.83
N GLY A 94 -4.10 13.72 9.65
CA GLY A 94 -4.08 12.25 9.58
C GLY A 94 -4.33 11.68 8.18
N MET A 95 -5.42 12.10 7.53
CA MET A 95 -5.75 11.63 6.17
C MET A 95 -4.76 12.11 5.11
N LYS A 96 -4.21 13.33 5.26
CA LYS A 96 -3.17 13.85 4.38
C LYS A 96 -1.87 13.06 4.54
N ALA A 97 -1.53 12.66 5.77
CA ALA A 97 -0.37 11.84 6.07
C ALA A 97 -0.50 10.44 5.47
N VAL A 98 -1.68 9.80 5.56
CA VAL A 98 -1.95 8.52 4.90
C VAL A 98 -1.80 8.66 3.38
N LEU A 99 -2.44 9.66 2.77
CA LEU A 99 -2.34 9.89 1.33
C LEU A 99 -0.88 10.09 0.90
N GLY A 100 -0.12 10.94 1.61
CA GLY A 100 1.30 11.17 1.32
C GLY A 100 2.15 9.91 1.45
N GLY A 101 1.94 9.12 2.51
CA GLY A 101 2.63 7.84 2.70
C GLY A 101 2.27 6.81 1.63
N THR A 102 1.00 6.75 1.21
CA THR A 102 0.55 5.87 0.12
C THR A 102 1.19 6.26 -1.21
N LEU A 103 1.21 7.55 -1.55
CA LEU A 103 1.87 8.04 -2.76
C LEU A 103 3.38 7.74 -2.74
N ALA A 104 4.04 7.84 -1.59
CA ALA A 104 5.45 7.48 -1.45
C ALA A 104 5.69 5.98 -1.73
N SER A 105 4.88 5.08 -1.16
CA SER A 105 4.98 3.64 -1.45
C SER A 105 4.66 3.32 -2.92
N LEU A 106 3.67 3.98 -3.52
CA LEU A 106 3.31 3.79 -4.93
C LEU A 106 4.40 4.29 -5.88
N LEU A 107 5.06 5.40 -5.54
CA LEU A 107 6.22 5.89 -6.29
C LEU A 107 7.36 4.87 -6.24
N GLY A 108 7.64 4.30 -5.07
CA GLY A 108 8.62 3.22 -4.93
C GLY A 108 8.28 2.00 -5.80
N ALA A 109 7.01 1.59 -5.81
CA ALA A 109 6.53 0.51 -6.68
C ALA A 109 6.67 0.86 -8.17
N THR A 110 6.37 2.10 -8.55
CA THR A 110 6.51 2.59 -9.93
C THR A 110 7.97 2.53 -10.38
N ILE A 111 8.90 3.03 -9.56
CA ILE A 111 10.34 3.01 -9.84
C ILE A 111 10.83 1.56 -9.98
N ALA A 112 10.44 0.68 -9.07
CA ALA A 112 10.78 -0.75 -9.16
C ALA A 112 10.25 -1.37 -10.47
N GLY A 113 9.00 -1.05 -10.83
CA GLY A 113 8.40 -1.50 -12.09
C GLY A 113 9.14 -0.99 -13.33
N MET A 114 9.56 0.28 -13.33
CA MET A 114 10.32 0.88 -14.42
C MET A 114 11.70 0.24 -14.61
N ILE A 115 12.40 -0.07 -13.52
CA ILE A 115 13.74 -0.67 -13.57
C ILE A 115 13.69 -2.11 -14.10
N LEU A 116 12.61 -2.84 -13.81
CA LEU A 116 12.48 -4.25 -14.18
C LEU A 116 12.05 -4.49 -15.63
N GLY A 117 11.52 -3.48 -16.33
CA GLY A 117 10.97 -3.63 -17.69
C GLY A 117 9.54 -4.11 -17.67
#